data_AF-A0A914MN79-F1
#
_entry.id   AF-A0A914MN79-F1
#
_cell.length_a   1.000
_cell.length_b   1.000
_cell.length_c   1.000
_cell.angle_alpha   90.00
_cell.angle_beta   90.00
_cell.angle_gamma   90.00
#
_symmetry.space_group_name_H-M   'P 1'
#
loop_
_entity.id
_entity.type
_entity.pdbx_description
1 polymer ?
#
loop_
_entity_poly.entity_id
_entity_poly.type
_entity_poly.pdbx_seq_one_letter_code
_entity_poly.pdbx_strand_id
1 'polypeptide(L)'
;MKRMTELTNTEYPLPRLTIVSSPLGAGNDAMGGLGLVQIRDSWMEYPKFVYTHNLLVGQIVQQWTTNLLSICNRCTQKGISLFLEWILASELSENENEEFGRRVDETRRRLFGGGEGGEAGIVGSTNPTINQQQCIERSAFSLHTLDSTFGREIITKFLNLLFSKYSWVFKCTTNSELSKLFFEASGGNKQMRGQFIIN
;
A
#
# COMPACT_ATOMS: atom_id res chain seq x y z
N MET A 1 -13.07 4.06 -4.73
CA MET A 1 -12.66 4.95 -5.85
C MET A 1 -12.62 6.42 -5.44
N LYS A 2 -13.74 7.04 -5.04
CA LYS A 2 -13.77 8.44 -4.55
C LYS A 2 -12.63 8.76 -3.56
N ARG A 3 -12.46 7.87 -2.57
CA ARG A 3 -11.42 8.00 -1.56
C ARG A 3 -9.99 7.94 -2.12
N MET A 4 -9.74 7.12 -3.13
CA MET A 4 -8.43 7.10 -3.82
C MET A 4 -8.16 8.43 -4.52
N THR A 5 -9.19 9.02 -5.15
CA THR A 5 -9.08 10.35 -5.75
C THR A 5 -8.80 11.42 -4.70
N GLU A 6 -9.42 11.37 -3.52
CA GLU A 6 -9.11 12.30 -2.43
C GLU A 6 -7.67 12.16 -1.90
N LEU A 7 -7.16 10.93 -1.78
CA LEU A 7 -5.81 10.67 -1.27
C LEU A 7 -4.68 10.99 -2.26
N THR A 8 -4.98 10.90 -3.56
CA THR A 8 -3.96 11.02 -4.64
C THR A 8 -4.16 12.26 -5.52
N ASN A 9 -5.26 13.00 -5.32
CA ASN A 9 -5.72 14.07 -6.17
C ASN A 9 -5.72 13.70 -7.67
N THR A 10 -6.00 12.42 -7.96
CA THR A 10 -5.96 11.84 -9.31
C THR A 10 -7.25 11.07 -9.56
N GLU A 11 -8.00 11.51 -10.57
CA GLU A 11 -9.24 10.87 -10.96
C GLU A 11 -8.99 9.50 -11.61
N TYR A 12 -10.00 8.62 -11.48
CA TYR A 12 -9.97 7.36 -12.21
C TYR A 12 -10.14 7.65 -13.71
N PRO A 13 -9.23 7.16 -14.57
CA PRO A 13 -9.19 7.62 -15.96
C PRO A 13 -10.19 6.97 -16.90
N LEU A 14 -10.86 5.90 -16.47
CA LEU A 14 -11.83 5.19 -17.27
C LEU A 14 -13.25 5.52 -16.79
N PRO A 15 -14.25 5.53 -17.69
CA PRO A 15 -15.63 5.85 -17.33
C PRO A 15 -16.25 4.82 -16.38
N ARG A 16 -15.70 3.60 -16.31
CA ARG A 16 -16.15 2.53 -15.41
C ARG A 16 -15.02 1.57 -15.07
N LEU A 17 -15.10 1.01 -13.87
CA LEU A 17 -14.34 -0.17 -13.46
C LEU A 17 -15.26 -1.38 -13.56
N THR A 18 -14.87 -2.39 -14.35
CA THR A 18 -15.64 -3.63 -14.49
C THR A 18 -15.07 -4.68 -13.56
N ILE A 19 -15.93 -5.32 -12.77
CA ILE A 19 -15.56 -6.45 -11.92
C ILE A 19 -16.23 -7.69 -12.49
N VAL A 20 -15.43 -8.70 -12.82
CA VAL A 20 -15.91 -9.98 -13.34
C VAL A 20 -15.58 -11.06 -12.32
N SER A 21 -16.62 -11.81 -11.94
CA SER A 21 -16.46 -13.04 -11.17
C SER A 21 -16.24 -14.19 -12.15
N SER A 22 -15.25 -15.05 -11.90
CA SER A 22 -15.00 -16.25 -12.70
C SER A 22 -14.64 -17.46 -11.83
N PRO A 23 -15.05 -18.68 -12.21
CA PRO A 23 -14.64 -19.89 -11.50
C PRO A 23 -13.17 -20.23 -11.74
N LEU A 24 -12.58 -19.72 -12.84
CA LEU A 24 -11.18 -19.90 -13.19
C LEU A 24 -10.34 -18.86 -12.46
N GLY A 25 -9.49 -19.32 -11.53
CA GLY A 25 -8.45 -18.48 -10.96
C GLY A 25 -7.41 -18.17 -12.02
N ALA A 26 -7.21 -16.89 -12.37
CA ALA A 26 -6.13 -16.46 -13.26
C ALA A 26 -4.77 -16.51 -12.52
N GLY A 27 -4.42 -17.68 -11.96
CA GLY A 27 -3.23 -17.91 -11.15
C GLY A 27 -3.23 -17.28 -9.74
N ASN A 28 -4.20 -16.42 -9.40
CA ASN A 28 -4.38 -15.79 -8.09
C ASN A 28 -5.88 -15.64 -7.76
N ASP A 29 -6.21 -15.36 -6.49
CA ASP A 29 -7.58 -15.11 -6.00
C ASP A 29 -8.24 -13.88 -6.63
N ALA A 30 -7.42 -12.91 -7.04
CA ALA A 30 -7.83 -11.73 -7.79
C ALA A 30 -6.70 -11.21 -8.68
N MET A 31 -7.06 -10.67 -9.84
CA MET A 31 -6.13 -10.04 -10.77
C MET A 31 -6.80 -8.85 -11.44
N GLY A 32 -6.14 -7.69 -11.41
CA GLY A 32 -6.70 -6.44 -11.92
C GLY A 32 -5.81 -5.79 -12.96
N GLY A 33 -6.32 -5.70 -14.19
CA GLY A 33 -5.82 -4.77 -15.21
C GLY A 33 -6.55 -3.43 -15.12
N LEU A 34 -6.08 -2.42 -15.84
CA LEU A 34 -6.76 -1.12 -15.88
C LEU A 34 -8.19 -1.30 -16.45
N GLY A 35 -9.21 -0.97 -15.67
CA GLY A 35 -10.61 -1.04 -16.10
C GLY A 35 -11.30 -2.39 -15.90
N LEU A 36 -10.54 -3.44 -15.56
CA LEU A 36 -11.05 -4.79 -15.42
C LEU A 36 -10.38 -5.50 -14.25
N VAL A 37 -11.19 -5.90 -13.27
CA VAL A 37 -10.78 -6.72 -12.14
C VAL A 37 -11.49 -8.07 -12.25
N GLN A 38 -10.71 -9.14 -12.26
CA GLN A 38 -11.21 -10.50 -12.17
C GLN A 38 -11.07 -11.01 -10.74
N ILE A 39 -12.13 -11.59 -10.19
CA ILE A 39 -12.17 -12.19 -8.86
C ILE A 39 -12.69 -13.61 -8.97
N ARG A 40 -12.15 -14.52 -8.17
CA ARG A 40 -12.63 -15.89 -8.12
C ARG A 40 -14.03 -15.95 -7.49
N ASP A 41 -14.93 -16.75 -8.08
CA ASP A 41 -16.34 -16.88 -7.63
C ASP A 41 -16.48 -17.15 -6.13
N SER A 42 -15.61 -18.00 -5.57
CA SER A 42 -15.62 -18.36 -4.15
C SER A 42 -15.53 -17.15 -3.21
N TRP A 43 -14.91 -16.05 -3.66
CA TRP A 43 -14.78 -14.83 -2.88
C TRP A 43 -15.96 -13.88 -3.08
N MET A 44 -16.67 -13.96 -4.20
CA MET A 44 -17.86 -13.15 -4.48
C MET A 44 -19.14 -13.77 -3.93
N GLU A 45 -19.17 -15.09 -3.74
CA GLU A 45 -20.33 -15.85 -3.24
C GLU A 45 -20.73 -15.43 -1.81
N TYR A 46 -19.76 -14.97 -1.01
CA TYR A 46 -19.96 -14.62 0.39
C TYR A 46 -19.53 -13.18 0.70
N PRO A 47 -20.28 -12.18 0.25
CA PRO A 47 -19.90 -10.77 0.39
C PRO A 47 -19.79 -10.32 1.85
N LYS A 48 -20.43 -11.01 2.81
CA LYS A 48 -20.34 -10.65 4.23
C LYS A 48 -18.96 -10.89 4.86
N PHE A 49 -18.02 -11.54 4.17
CA PHE A 49 -16.68 -11.74 4.70
C PHE A 49 -15.80 -10.51 4.51
N VAL A 50 -15.16 -10.10 5.59
CA VAL A 50 -14.14 -9.04 5.65
C VAL A 50 -13.02 -9.29 4.62
N TYR A 51 -12.68 -10.57 4.38
CA TYR A 51 -11.65 -10.91 3.40
C TYR A 51 -12.02 -10.51 1.97
N THR A 52 -13.28 -10.71 1.54
CA THR A 52 -13.77 -10.28 0.23
C THR A 52 -13.67 -8.76 0.07
N HIS A 53 -13.98 -8.03 1.13
CA HIS A 53 -13.88 -6.57 1.15
C HIS A 53 -12.42 -6.12 1.00
N ASN A 54 -11.51 -6.73 1.77
CA ASN A 54 -10.07 -6.45 1.65
C ASN A 54 -9.53 -6.74 0.25
N LEU A 55 -9.93 -7.87 -0.34
CA LEU A 55 -9.53 -8.27 -1.68
C LEU A 55 -10.01 -7.23 -2.71
N LEU A 56 -11.26 -6.78 -2.63
CA LEU A 56 -11.80 -5.72 -3.50
C LEU A 56 -11.06 -4.39 -3.32
N VAL A 57 -10.81 -3.98 -2.08
CA VAL A 57 -10.04 -2.77 -1.76
C VAL A 57 -8.64 -2.84 -2.38
N GLY A 58 -7.94 -3.96 -2.20
CA GLY A 58 -6.62 -4.18 -2.79
C GLY A 58 -6.63 -4.04 -4.32
N GLN A 59 -7.63 -4.59 -5.00
CA GLN A 59 -7.78 -4.46 -6.45
C GLN A 59 -8.09 -3.02 -6.88
N ILE A 60 -8.90 -2.28 -6.11
CA ILE A 60 -9.17 -0.86 -6.36
C ILE A 60 -7.90 -0.04 -6.19
N VAL A 61 -7.10 -0.27 -5.14
CA VAL A 61 -5.83 0.45 -4.93
C VAL A 61 -4.86 0.21 -6.08
N GLN A 62 -4.77 -1.04 -6.56
CA GLN A 62 -3.92 -1.42 -7.69
C GLN A 62 -4.25 -0.65 -8.97
N GLN A 63 -5.51 -0.24 -9.16
CA GLN A 63 -5.89 0.61 -10.29
C GLN A 63 -5.11 1.93 -10.33
N TRP A 64 -4.68 2.46 -9.19
CA TRP A 64 -3.82 3.64 -9.13
C TRP A 64 -2.34 3.24 -9.07
N THR A 65 -1.97 2.40 -8.11
CA THR A 65 -0.57 2.20 -7.71
C THR A 65 0.24 1.32 -8.65
N THR A 66 -0.43 0.51 -9.48
CA THR A 66 0.22 -0.40 -10.43
C THR A 66 -0.18 -0.12 -11.88
N ASN A 67 -1.40 0.35 -12.11
CA ASN A 67 -1.88 0.61 -13.47
C ASN A 67 -1.63 2.05 -13.94
N LEU A 68 -1.60 3.05 -13.04
CA LEU A 68 -1.24 4.44 -13.40
C LEU A 68 0.21 4.78 -13.12
N LEU A 69 0.81 4.10 -12.12
CA LEU A 69 2.17 4.33 -11.68
C LEU A 69 3.05 3.13 -11.96
N SER A 70 4.29 3.41 -12.36
CA SER A 70 5.36 2.43 -12.44
C SER A 70 6.49 2.84 -11.51
N ILE A 71 6.82 2.01 -10.52
CA ILE A 71 7.96 2.23 -9.60
C ILE A 71 8.95 1.09 -9.80
N CYS A 72 10.22 1.41 -10.02
CA CYS A 72 11.23 0.43 -10.39
C CYS A 72 11.42 -0.65 -9.30
N ASN A 73 11.28 -0.26 -8.03
CA ASN A 73 11.33 -1.19 -6.92
C ASN A 73 9.95 -1.79 -6.65
N ARG A 74 9.78 -3.08 -6.98
CA ARG A 74 8.52 -3.81 -6.78
C ARG A 74 8.04 -3.83 -5.34
N CYS A 75 8.94 -3.92 -4.35
CA CYS A 75 8.57 -3.89 -2.94
C CYS A 75 8.02 -2.53 -2.54
N THR A 76 8.62 -1.44 -3.02
CA THR A 76 8.13 -0.09 -2.77
C THR A 76 6.77 0.14 -3.42
N GLN A 77 6.58 -0.28 -4.68
CA GLN A 77 5.28 -0.18 -5.36
C GLN A 77 4.17 -0.93 -4.62
N LYS A 78 4.43 -2.20 -4.28
CA LYS A 78 3.47 -3.02 -3.54
C LYS A 78 3.32 -2.55 -2.09
N GLY A 79 4.35 -1.97 -1.48
CA GLY A 79 4.31 -1.40 -0.13
C GLY A 79 3.43 -0.16 -0.05
N ILE A 80 3.52 0.74 -1.03
CA ILE A 80 2.58 1.87 -1.17
C ILE A 80 1.15 1.34 -1.33
N SER A 81 0.97 0.30 -2.15
CA SER A 81 -0.34 -0.33 -2.35
C SER A 81 -0.89 -0.92 -1.04
N LEU A 82 -0.08 -1.65 -0.29
CA LEU A 82 -0.48 -2.26 0.97
C LEU A 82 -0.80 -1.21 2.05
N PHE A 83 -0.01 -0.14 2.13
CA PHE A 83 -0.28 0.96 3.05
C PHE A 83 -1.61 1.66 2.73
N LEU A 84 -1.88 1.93 1.44
CA LEU A 84 -3.17 2.48 1.01
C LEU A 84 -4.33 1.52 1.25
N GLU A 85 -4.11 0.22 1.06
CA GLU A 85 -5.08 -0.82 1.40
C GLU A 85 -5.42 -0.80 2.90
N TRP A 86 -4.42 -0.65 3.79
CA TRP A 86 -4.68 -0.54 5.23
C TRP A 86 -5.58 0.67 5.54
N ILE A 87 -5.31 1.82 4.95
CA ILE A 87 -6.15 3.02 5.16
C ILE A 87 -7.59 2.74 4.74
N LEU A 88 -7.77 2.34 3.47
CA LEU A 88 -9.10 2.19 2.90
C LEU A 88 -9.90 1.06 3.52
N ALA A 89 -9.25 -0.07 3.84
CA ALA A 89 -9.94 -1.19 4.46
C ALA A 89 -10.35 -0.88 5.90
N SER A 90 -9.54 -0.10 6.64
CA SER A 90 -9.88 0.34 7.98
C SER A 90 -11.06 1.31 8.00
N GLU A 91 -11.17 2.21 7.02
CA GLU A 91 -12.31 3.12 6.87
C GLU A 91 -13.64 2.40 6.63
N LEU A 92 -13.63 1.11 6.26
CA LEU A 92 -14.83 0.28 6.11
C LEU A 92 -15.24 -0.44 7.41
N SER A 93 -14.42 -0.36 8.45
CA SER A 93 -14.70 -0.94 9.77
C SER A 93 -15.52 0.02 10.64
N GLU A 94 -16.26 -0.53 11.61
CA GLU A 94 -16.96 0.28 12.62
C GLU A 94 -15.99 1.11 13.47
N ASN A 95 -14.77 0.60 13.69
CA ASN A 95 -13.70 1.28 14.40
C ASN A 95 -12.43 1.36 13.52
N GLU A 96 -12.31 2.44 12.76
CA GLU A 96 -11.22 2.67 11.81
C GLU A 96 -9.83 2.60 12.48
N ASN A 97 -9.66 3.31 13.60
CA ASN A 97 -8.37 3.42 14.28
C ASN A 97 -7.91 2.07 14.84
N GLU A 98 -8.84 1.30 15.43
CA GLU A 98 -8.55 -0.02 15.95
C GLU A 98 -8.19 -1.01 14.83
N GLU A 99 -8.94 -1.01 13.73
CA GLU A 99 -8.68 -1.90 12.60
C GLU A 99 -7.36 -1.55 11.90
N PHE A 100 -7.04 -0.27 11.76
CA PHE A 100 -5.74 0.18 11.24
C PHE A 100 -4.60 -0.24 12.17
N GLY A 101 -4.73 0.00 13.47
CA GLY A 101 -3.77 -0.43 14.48
C GLY A 101 -3.54 -1.93 14.47
N ARG A 102 -4.61 -2.74 14.40
CA ARG A 102 -4.54 -4.20 14.32
C ARG A 102 -3.70 -4.66 13.12
N ARG A 103 -3.91 -4.09 11.93
CA ARG A 103 -3.16 -4.43 10.71
C ARG A 103 -1.68 -4.09 10.82
N VAL A 104 -1.38 -2.93 11.41
CA VAL A 104 -0.01 -2.50 11.69
C VAL A 104 0.66 -3.45 12.69
N ASP A 105 -0.01 -3.79 13.79
CA ASP A 105 0.52 -4.65 14.83
C ASP A 105 0.76 -6.08 14.35
N GLU A 106 -0.16 -6.64 13.57
CA GLU A 106 0.03 -7.96 12.93
C GLU A 106 1.25 -7.95 12.00
N THR A 107 1.40 -6.89 11.21
CA THR A 107 2.56 -6.74 10.32
C THR A 107 3.85 -6.56 11.12
N ARG A 108 3.82 -5.78 12.19
CA ARG A 108 4.95 -5.60 13.11
C ARG A 108 5.37 -6.93 13.72
N ARG A 109 4.42 -7.76 14.18
CA ARG A 109 4.71 -9.11 14.70
C ARG A 109 5.30 -10.01 13.63
N ARG A 110 4.82 -9.97 12.37
CA ARG A 110 5.42 -10.76 11.28
C ARG A 110 6.83 -10.32 10.93
N LEU A 111 7.13 -9.03 11.01
CA LEU A 111 8.45 -8.48 10.68
C LEU A 111 9.48 -8.62 11.80
N PHE A 112 9.05 -8.53 13.06
CA PHE A 112 9.94 -8.40 14.22
C PHE A 112 9.68 -9.41 15.35
N GLY A 113 8.57 -10.16 15.31
CA GLY A 113 8.16 -11.10 16.37
C GLY A 113 8.85 -12.46 16.33
N GLY A 114 9.86 -12.65 15.48
CA GLY A 114 10.65 -13.89 15.39
C GLY A 114 11.75 -14.03 16.45
N GLY A 115 11.64 -13.36 17.60
CA GLY A 115 12.66 -13.33 18.62
C GLY A 115 12.10 -13.56 20.01
N GLU A 116 11.78 -14.83 20.33
CA GLU A 116 11.85 -15.42 21.66
C GLU A 116 11.47 -16.91 21.56
N GLY A 117 12.47 -17.79 21.47
CA GLY A 117 12.31 -19.25 21.55
C GLY A 117 12.40 -19.99 20.22
N GLY A 118 13.63 -20.31 19.80
CA GLY A 118 13.85 -21.25 18.71
C GLY A 118 15.25 -21.14 18.13
N GLU A 119 16.17 -21.97 18.63
CA GLU A 119 17.33 -22.38 17.87
C GLU A 119 16.86 -22.90 16.50
N ALA A 120 17.05 -22.11 15.45
CA ALA A 120 16.98 -22.58 14.08
C ALA A 120 18.22 -22.05 13.37
N GLY A 121 19.09 -23.00 13.04
CA GLY A 121 20.43 -22.78 12.56
C GLY A 121 20.52 -21.84 11.36
N ILE A 122 21.71 -21.25 11.29
CA ILE A 122 22.37 -20.81 10.07
C ILE A 122 22.01 -21.80 8.95
N VAL A 123 21.43 -21.30 7.85
CA VAL A 123 20.92 -22.05 6.68
C VAL A 123 19.49 -22.63 6.81
N GLY A 124 18.49 -21.75 6.93
CA GLY A 124 17.09 -22.08 6.66
C GLY A 124 16.67 -21.57 5.28
N SER A 125 16.56 -22.49 4.31
CA SER A 125 15.85 -22.38 3.02
C SER A 125 15.17 -21.02 2.74
N THR A 126 15.84 -20.17 1.96
CA THR A 126 15.30 -18.91 1.45
C THR A 126 14.17 -19.17 0.45
N ASN A 127 12.95 -19.39 0.95
CA ASN A 127 11.76 -19.32 0.11
C ASN A 127 11.67 -17.89 -0.46
N PRO A 128 11.84 -17.68 -1.78
CA PRO A 128 11.90 -16.34 -2.37
C PRO A 128 10.60 -15.55 -2.15
N THR A 129 9.49 -16.27 -1.96
CA THR A 129 8.16 -15.72 -1.63
C THR A 129 8.11 -15.07 -0.25
N ILE A 130 8.75 -15.64 0.77
CA ILE A 130 8.81 -15.08 2.13
C ILE A 130 9.62 -13.78 2.13
N ASN A 131 10.77 -13.78 1.45
CA ASN A 131 11.59 -12.58 1.28
C ASN A 131 10.84 -11.46 0.56
N GLN A 132 10.03 -11.81 -0.45
CA GLN A 132 9.24 -10.83 -1.18
C GLN A 132 8.12 -10.22 -0.32
N GLN A 133 7.38 -11.03 0.44
CA GLN A 133 6.31 -10.52 1.30
C GLN A 133 6.86 -9.62 2.41
N GLN A 134 7.93 -10.03 3.08
CA GLN A 134 8.59 -9.19 4.10
C GLN A 134 9.10 -7.88 3.52
N CYS A 135 9.62 -7.88 2.28
CA CYS A 135 10.09 -6.67 1.60
C CYS A 135 8.95 -5.67 1.33
N ILE A 136 7.77 -6.18 0.95
CA ILE A 136 6.54 -5.38 0.76
C ILE A 136 6.07 -4.81 2.10
N GLU A 137 5.97 -5.66 3.12
CA GLU A 137 5.52 -5.29 4.46
C GLU A 137 6.46 -4.26 5.10
N ARG A 138 7.79 -4.40 4.96
CA ARG A 138 8.77 -3.40 5.43
C ARG A 138 8.58 -2.05 4.73
N SER A 139 8.28 -2.07 3.44
CA SER A 139 8.03 -0.84 2.66
C SER A 139 6.75 -0.13 3.13
N ALA A 140 5.66 -0.89 3.34
CA ALA A 140 4.40 -0.36 3.88
C ALA A 140 4.57 0.17 5.31
N PHE A 141 5.29 -0.57 6.16
CA PHE A 141 5.56 -0.18 7.54
C PHE A 141 6.43 1.09 7.63
N SER A 142 7.37 1.26 6.69
CA SER A 142 8.18 2.49 6.59
C SER A 142 7.30 3.70 6.25
N LEU A 143 6.33 3.55 5.33
CA LEU A 143 5.36 4.61 5.03
C LEU A 143 4.46 4.92 6.23
N HIS A 144 4.01 3.90 6.97
CA HIS A 144 3.27 4.12 8.22
C HIS A 144 4.11 4.85 9.28
N THR A 145 5.41 4.55 9.38
CA THR A 145 6.31 5.26 10.30
C THR A 145 6.46 6.72 9.90
N LEU A 146 6.63 7.00 8.61
CA LEU A 146 6.67 8.36 8.08
C LEU A 146 5.34 9.08 8.35
N ASP A 147 4.23 8.41 8.13
CA ASP A 147 2.90 8.95 8.44
C ASP A 147 2.74 9.32 9.92
N SER A 148 3.13 8.42 10.81
CA SER A 148 3.02 8.65 12.26
C SER A 148 3.95 9.77 12.74
N THR A 149 5.09 9.95 12.06
CA THR A 149 6.11 10.95 12.43
C THR A 149 5.79 12.33 11.87
N PHE A 150 5.36 12.40 10.60
CA PHE A 150 5.17 13.66 9.86
C PHE A 150 3.70 14.06 9.73
N GLY A 151 2.78 13.15 10.04
CA GLY A 151 1.34 13.35 9.93
C GLY A 151 0.78 13.01 8.54
N ARG A 152 -0.51 12.66 8.54
CA ARG A 152 -1.28 12.27 7.34
C ARG A 152 -1.26 13.29 6.23
N GLU A 153 -1.22 14.58 6.57
CA GLU A 153 -1.19 15.67 5.59
C GLU A 153 0.05 15.60 4.69
N ILE A 154 1.22 15.30 5.26
CA ILE A 154 2.47 15.20 4.49
C ILE A 154 2.43 13.98 3.57
N ILE A 155 1.86 12.86 4.03
CA ILE A 155 1.68 11.68 3.20
C ILE A 155 0.72 11.93 2.05
N THR A 156 -0.41 12.60 2.29
CA THR A 156 -1.34 12.99 1.23
C THR A 156 -0.67 13.93 0.22
N LYS A 157 0.11 14.93 0.69
CA LYS A 157 0.90 15.80 -0.19
C LYS A 157 1.91 15.01 -1.02
N PHE A 158 2.61 14.06 -0.42
CA PHE A 158 3.55 13.18 -1.10
C PHE A 158 2.86 12.34 -2.19
N LEU A 159 1.71 11.74 -1.88
CA LEU A 159 0.92 10.98 -2.84
C LEU A 159 0.45 11.88 -3.98
N ASN A 160 -0.07 13.06 -3.69
CA ASN A 160 -0.49 14.03 -4.71
C ASN A 160 0.67 14.40 -5.65
N LEU A 161 1.87 14.68 -5.12
CA LEU A 161 3.06 14.96 -5.92
C LEU A 161 3.51 13.75 -6.74
N LEU A 162 3.45 12.55 -6.17
CA LEU A 162 3.79 11.31 -6.86
C LEU A 162 2.88 11.07 -8.06
N PHE A 163 1.57 11.10 -7.85
CA PHE A 163 0.61 10.83 -8.92
C PHE A 163 0.55 11.96 -9.96
N SER A 164 0.66 13.22 -9.55
CA SER A 164 0.67 14.35 -10.51
C SER A 164 1.90 14.34 -11.44
N LYS A 165 3.07 13.95 -10.94
CA LYS A 165 4.32 13.96 -11.73
C LYS A 165 4.56 12.66 -12.50
N TYR A 166 4.09 11.52 -11.99
CA TYR A 166 4.49 10.20 -12.51
C TYR A 166 3.33 9.33 -12.99
N SER A 167 2.07 9.77 -12.87
CA SER A 167 0.96 9.04 -13.53
C SER A 167 1.17 9.02 -15.03
N TRP A 168 0.94 7.85 -15.65
CA TRP A 168 1.07 7.63 -17.11
C TRP A 168 2.47 7.78 -17.69
N VAL A 169 3.48 7.94 -16.84
CA VAL A 169 4.86 8.02 -17.29
C VAL A 169 5.34 6.61 -17.61
N PHE A 170 5.77 6.39 -18.85
CA PHE A 170 6.27 5.09 -19.33
C PHE A 170 7.59 4.65 -18.68
N LYS A 171 8.26 5.55 -17.96
CA LYS A 171 9.48 5.27 -17.21
C LYS A 171 9.14 4.99 -15.76
N CYS A 172 9.73 3.93 -15.20
CA CYS A 172 9.57 3.65 -13.79
C CYS A 172 10.27 4.71 -12.91
N THR A 173 9.60 5.12 -11.84
CA THR A 173 10.12 6.03 -10.82
C THR A 173 11.04 5.27 -9.86
N THR A 174 12.21 5.82 -9.57
CA THR A 174 13.21 5.24 -8.68
C THR A 174 12.96 5.63 -7.22
N ASN A 175 13.51 4.86 -6.27
CA ASN A 175 13.41 5.20 -4.84
C ASN A 175 14.06 6.56 -4.51
N SER A 176 15.09 6.97 -5.24
CA SER A 176 15.70 8.30 -5.06
C SER A 176 14.74 9.43 -5.44
N GLU A 177 14.00 9.27 -6.53
CA GLU A 177 12.96 10.22 -6.94
C GLU A 177 11.80 10.25 -5.93
N LEU A 178 11.38 9.09 -5.42
CA LEU A 178 10.36 9.02 -4.36
C LEU A 178 10.81 9.75 -3.08
N SER A 179 12.06 9.54 -2.64
CA SER A 179 12.60 10.27 -1.48
C SER A 179 12.62 11.78 -1.72
N LYS A 180 13.01 12.25 -2.92
CA LYS A 180 12.99 13.68 -3.27
C LYS A 180 11.57 14.25 -3.19
N LEU A 181 10.58 13.54 -3.72
CA LEU A 181 9.17 13.95 -3.61
C LEU A 181 8.69 14.01 -2.16
N PHE A 182 9.12 13.06 -1.33
CA PHE A 182 8.77 13.08 0.09
C PHE A 182 9.37 14.31 0.79
N PHE A 183 10.63 14.63 0.52
CA PHE A 183 11.28 15.83 1.05
C PHE A 183 10.64 17.14 0.55
N GLU A 184 10.18 17.15 -0.70
CA GLU A 184 9.40 18.26 -1.28
C GLU A 184 8.05 18.41 -0.56
N ALA A 185 7.34 17.30 -0.33
CA ALA A 185 6.07 17.26 0.38
C ALA A 185 6.19 17.71 1.84
N SER A 186 7.29 17.37 2.51
CA SER A 186 7.60 17.82 3.88
C SER A 186 8.08 19.27 3.95
N GLY A 187 8.01 20.04 2.85
CA GLY A 187 8.30 21.46 2.83
C GLY A 187 9.79 21.82 2.87
N GLY A 188 10.69 20.90 2.47
CA GLY A 188 12.12 21.18 2.35
C GLY A 188 12.74 21.86 3.57
N ASN A 189 13.00 21.10 4.64
CA ASN A 189 13.85 21.51 5.76
C ASN A 189 13.40 22.72 6.61
N LYS A 190 12.16 23.22 6.50
CA LYS A 190 11.68 24.31 7.37
C LYS A 190 11.09 23.88 8.72
N GLN A 191 10.70 22.62 8.90
CA GLN A 191 10.12 22.12 10.16
C GLN A 191 11.08 21.31 11.04
N MET A 192 12.17 20.76 10.51
CA MET A 192 13.13 19.98 11.32
C MET A 192 14.07 20.82 12.20
N ARG A 193 14.09 22.16 12.06
CA ARG A 193 14.86 23.07 12.92
C ARG A 193 14.12 23.54 14.17
N GLY A 194 12.81 23.29 14.28
CA GLY A 194 11.99 23.83 15.37
C GLY A 194 11.88 22.96 16.62
N GLN A 195 12.32 21.70 16.57
CA GLN A 195 12.14 20.73 17.67
C GLN A 195 13.45 20.24 18.32
N PHE A 196 14.60 20.83 17.94
CA PHE A 196 15.89 20.60 18.61
C PHE A 196 16.48 21.90 19.17
N ILE A 197 15.66 22.71 19.85
CA ILE A 197 16.18 23.66 20.84
C ILE A 197 15.83 23.04 22.20
N ILE A 198 16.76 22.24 22.70
CA ILE A 198 16.82 21.87 24.11
C ILE A 198 17.38 23.12 24.81
N ASN A 199 16.55 23.77 25.62
CA ASN A 199 17.05 24.57 26.74
C ASN A 199 17.38 23.64 27.89
#